data_AF-Q7VB82-F1
#
_entry.id   AF-Q7VB82-F1
#
_cell.length_a   1.000
_cell.length_b   1.000
_cell.length_c   1.000
_cell.angle_alpha   90.00
_cell.angle_beta   90.00
_cell.angle_gamma   90.00
#
_symmetry.space_group_name_H-M   'P 1'
#
loop_
_entity.id
_entity.type
_entity.pdbx_description
1 polymer ?
#
loop_
_entity_poly.entity_id
_entity_poly.type
_entity_poly.pdbx_seq_one_letter_code
_entity_poly.pdbx_strand_id
1 'polypeptide(L)'
;MGDETKNGKESNSISQLLSVTSERETAKRAINQLLSIIIGHQQFLETEALKDDPKLRIKRSIEFAMAEYAEGNSLLHDCVPDARRIISESQRKLDSLNSLSLIANFLETL
;
A
#
# COMPACT_ATOMS: atom_id res chain seq x y z
N MET A 1 40.40 17.84 30.25
CA MET A 1 39.35 18.53 29.45
C MET A 1 38.98 17.59 28.32
N GLY A 2 37.84 16.91 28.45
CA GLY A 2 37.31 16.02 27.43
C GLY A 2 35.84 16.36 27.23
N ASP A 3 35.51 16.87 26.04
CA ASP A 3 34.11 17.04 25.62
C ASP A 3 33.96 17.23 24.09
N GLU A 4 34.78 16.56 23.27
CA GLU A 4 34.64 16.62 21.80
C GLU A 4 34.06 15.34 21.19
N THR A 5 34.03 14.23 21.94
CA THR A 5 33.58 12.92 21.45
C THR A 5 32.06 12.69 21.55
N LYS A 6 31.33 13.46 22.34
CA LYS A 6 29.85 13.36 22.43
C LYS A 6 29.15 14.00 21.23
N ASN A 7 29.63 15.17 20.79
CA ASN A 7 28.99 15.98 19.75
C ASN A 7 29.03 15.31 18.36
N GLY A 8 30.11 14.58 18.04
CA GLY A 8 30.23 13.82 16.78
C GLY A 8 29.33 12.58 16.69
N LYS A 9 29.02 11.91 17.82
CA LYS A 9 28.14 10.74 17.86
C LYS A 9 26.66 11.11 17.72
N GLU A 10 26.24 12.21 18.34
CA GLU A 10 24.87 12.72 18.21
C GLU A 10 24.60 13.23 16.79
N SER A 11 25.54 13.98 16.19
CA SER A 11 25.38 14.49 14.82
C SER A 11 25.30 13.39 13.76
N ASN A 12 26.02 12.26 13.96
CA ASN A 12 25.92 11.10 13.07
C ASN A 12 24.58 10.36 13.23
N SER A 13 24.10 10.21 14.46
CA SER A 13 22.83 9.55 14.78
C SER A 13 21.63 10.31 14.20
N ILE A 14 21.64 11.65 14.27
CA ILE A 14 20.60 12.51 13.70
C ILE A 14 20.57 12.41 12.17
N SER A 15 21.75 12.42 11.52
CA SER A 15 21.85 12.31 10.05
C SER A 15 21.30 10.97 9.54
N GLN A 16 21.58 9.89 10.27
CA GLN A 16 21.08 8.55 9.95
C GLN A 16 19.55 8.44 10.12
N LEU A 17 18.99 9.01 11.19
CA LEU A 17 17.55 9.10 11.41
C LEU A 17 16.82 9.88 10.30
N LEU A 18 17.40 11.01 9.86
CA LEU A 18 16.84 11.81 8.77
C LEU A 18 16.84 11.06 7.43
N SER A 19 17.89 10.28 7.14
CA SER A 19 17.96 9.43 5.95
C SER A 19 16.85 8.37 5.94
N VAL A 20 16.70 7.62 7.04
CA VAL A 20 15.67 6.57 7.17
C VAL A 20 14.26 7.16 7.05
N THR A 21 14.03 8.35 7.62
CA THR A 21 12.74 9.04 7.51
C THR A 21 12.43 9.43 6.06
N SER A 22 13.43 9.92 5.31
CA SER A 22 13.29 10.27 3.89
C SER A 22 12.99 9.07 3.00
N GLU A 23 13.68 7.93 3.25
CA GLU A 23 13.44 6.68 2.54
C GLU A 23 12.03 6.14 2.81
N ARG A 24 11.58 6.20 4.06
CA ARG A 24 10.22 5.78 4.44
C ARG A 24 9.16 6.62 3.72
N GLU A 25 9.31 7.95 3.71
CA GLU A 25 8.36 8.83 2.99
C GLU A 25 8.37 8.59 1.47
N THR A 26 9.53 8.26 0.90
CA THR A 26 9.64 7.89 -0.51
C THR A 26 8.92 6.56 -0.79
N ALA A 27 9.07 5.58 0.10
CA ALA A 27 8.39 4.30 -0.02
C ALA A 27 6.86 4.43 0.13
N LYS A 28 6.38 5.27 1.06
CA LYS A 28 4.94 5.60 1.17
C LYS A 28 4.39 6.16 -0.14
N ARG A 29 5.10 7.10 -0.76
CA ARG A 29 4.70 7.68 -2.07
C ARG A 29 4.67 6.62 -3.16
N ALA A 30 5.67 5.75 -3.24
CA ALA A 30 5.71 4.66 -4.21
C ALA A 30 4.54 3.69 -4.03
N ILE A 31 4.20 3.32 -2.80
CA ILE A 31 3.03 2.48 -2.50
C ILE A 31 1.73 3.15 -2.97
N ASN A 32 1.54 4.43 -2.66
CA ASN A 32 0.35 5.16 -3.10
C ASN A 32 0.24 5.22 -4.63
N GLN A 33 1.36 5.41 -5.34
CA GLN A 33 1.38 5.37 -6.81
C GLN A 33 0.98 3.98 -7.34
N LEU A 34 1.54 2.91 -6.78
CA LEU A 34 1.19 1.54 -7.18
C LEU A 34 -0.28 1.23 -6.89
N LEU A 35 -0.82 1.67 -5.75
CA LEU A 35 -2.25 1.53 -5.44
C LEU A 35 -3.12 2.14 -6.53
N SER A 36 -2.80 3.35 -7.01
CA SER A 36 -3.60 4.03 -8.05
C SER A 36 -3.72 3.21 -9.35
N ILE A 37 -2.70 2.39 -9.66
CA ILE A 37 -2.68 1.52 -10.84
C ILE A 37 -3.51 0.26 -10.60
N ILE A 38 -3.47 -0.30 -9.39
CA ILE A 38 -4.11 -1.58 -9.05
C ILE A 38 -5.63 -1.45 -8.93
N ILE A 39 -6.11 -0.46 -8.18
CA ILE A 39 -7.55 -0.33 -7.86
C ILE A 39 -8.31 0.61 -8.80
N GLY A 40 -7.59 1.30 -9.68
CA GLY A 40 -8.17 2.28 -10.59
C GLY A 40 -8.56 3.59 -9.89
N HIS A 41 -8.93 4.58 -10.71
CA HIS A 41 -9.03 5.98 -10.26
C HIS A 41 -10.09 6.22 -9.17
N GLN A 42 -11.28 5.64 -9.33
CA GLN A 42 -12.40 5.90 -8.42
C GLN A 42 -12.11 5.42 -6.99
N GLN A 43 -11.72 4.16 -6.84
CA GLN A 43 -11.36 3.57 -5.54
C GLN A 43 -10.11 4.23 -4.94
N PHE A 44 -9.19 4.69 -5.80
CA PHE A 44 -8.04 5.45 -5.34
C PHE A 44 -8.45 6.78 -4.68
N LEU A 45 -9.37 7.53 -5.28
CA LEU A 45 -9.90 8.76 -4.68
C LEU A 45 -10.65 8.50 -3.37
N GLU A 46 -11.44 7.44 -3.31
CA GLU A 46 -12.19 7.05 -2.10
C GLU A 46 -11.28 6.72 -0.90
N THR A 47 -10.02 6.38 -1.16
CA THR A 47 -9.04 6.07 -0.11
C THR A 47 -8.02 7.19 0.14
N GLU A 48 -8.19 8.36 -0.48
CA GLU A 48 -7.20 9.45 -0.42
C GLU A 48 -6.97 9.99 0.99
N ALA A 49 -8.00 9.95 1.85
CA ALA A 49 -7.88 10.31 3.27
C ALA A 49 -6.90 9.41 4.05
N LEU A 50 -6.53 8.24 3.50
CA LEU A 50 -5.64 7.26 4.10
C LEU A 50 -4.22 7.32 3.51
N LYS A 51 -3.88 8.32 2.69
CA LYS A 51 -2.57 8.38 1.99
C LYS A 51 -1.35 8.34 2.92
N ASP A 52 -1.51 8.83 4.16
CA ASP A 52 -0.45 8.89 5.16
C ASP A 52 -0.33 7.59 5.98
N ASP A 53 -1.30 6.68 5.83
CA ASP A 53 -1.31 5.32 6.37
C ASP A 53 -1.49 4.29 5.24
N PRO A 54 -0.41 3.94 4.52
CA PRO A 54 -0.49 3.05 3.37
C PRO A 54 -1.00 1.65 3.74
N LYS A 55 -0.79 1.17 4.96
CA LYS A 55 -1.30 -0.15 5.37
C LYS A 55 -2.81 -0.15 5.46
N LEU A 56 -3.38 0.85 6.13
CA LEU A 56 -4.82 0.99 6.21
C LEU A 56 -5.42 1.25 4.83
N ARG A 57 -4.74 2.03 3.98
CA ARG A 57 -5.13 2.25 2.58
C ARG A 57 -5.16 0.97 1.77
N ILE A 58 -4.14 0.12 1.87
CA ILE A 58 -4.08 -1.20 1.23
C ILE A 58 -5.20 -2.10 1.76
N LYS A 59 -5.43 -2.12 3.07
CA LYS A 59 -6.52 -2.92 3.67
C LYS A 59 -7.88 -2.51 3.10
N ARG A 60 -8.17 -1.21 3.02
CA ARG A 60 -9.42 -0.71 2.43
C ARG A 60 -9.52 -1.07 0.94
N SER A 61 -8.40 -1.03 0.23
CA SER A 61 -8.30 -1.44 -1.18
C SER A 61 -8.59 -2.94 -1.38
N ILE A 62 -8.18 -3.79 -0.44
CA ILE A 62 -8.50 -5.22 -0.45
C ILE A 62 -10.00 -5.42 -0.28
N GLU A 63 -10.65 -4.67 0.61
CA GLU A 63 -12.11 -4.74 0.81
C GLU A 63 -12.87 -4.43 -0.49
N PHE A 64 -12.43 -3.43 -1.28
CA PHE A 64 -13.01 -3.15 -2.60
C PHE A 64 -12.83 -4.33 -3.58
N ALA A 65 -11.61 -4.85 -3.69
CA ALA A 65 -11.35 -5.98 -4.61
C ALA A 65 -12.12 -7.25 -4.20
N MET A 66 -12.32 -7.48 -2.89
CA MET A 66 -13.17 -8.57 -2.39
C MET A 66 -14.65 -8.35 -2.74
N ALA A 67 -15.15 -7.12 -2.66
CA ALA A 67 -16.50 -6.79 -3.06
C ALA A 67 -16.72 -7.03 -4.56
N GLU A 68 -15.79 -6.59 -5.41
CA GLU A 68 -15.83 -6.87 -6.86
C GLU A 68 -15.78 -8.37 -7.16
N TYR A 69 -14.95 -9.12 -6.43
CA TYR A 69 -14.88 -10.57 -6.56
C TYR A 69 -16.21 -11.25 -6.19
N ALA A 70 -16.85 -10.80 -5.09
CA ALA A 70 -18.15 -11.30 -4.66
C ALA A 70 -19.24 -10.98 -5.69
N GLU A 71 -19.24 -9.76 -6.24
CA GLU A 71 -20.13 -9.35 -7.33
C GLU A 71 -19.93 -10.25 -8.56
N GLY A 72 -18.68 -10.47 -8.98
CA GLY A 72 -18.36 -11.39 -10.07
C GLY A 72 -18.91 -12.80 -9.85
N ASN A 73 -18.86 -13.33 -8.63
CA ASN A 73 -19.46 -14.63 -8.31
C ASN A 73 -20.99 -14.61 -8.37
N SER A 74 -21.63 -13.54 -7.91
CA SER A 74 -23.08 -13.36 -8.05
C SER A 74 -23.49 -13.34 -9.52
N LEU A 75 -22.78 -12.57 -10.35
CA LEU A 75 -23.03 -12.48 -11.79
C LEU A 75 -22.78 -13.84 -12.49
N LEU A 76 -21.83 -14.63 -11.99
CA LEU A 76 -21.56 -15.96 -12.53
C LEU A 76 -22.72 -16.91 -12.27
N HIS A 77 -23.30 -16.86 -11.07
CA HIS A 77 -24.52 -17.59 -10.73
C HIS A 77 -25.67 -17.22 -11.66
N ASP A 78 -25.79 -15.93 -11.98
CA ASP A 78 -26.81 -15.40 -12.89
C ASP A 78 -26.46 -15.58 -14.39
N CYS A 79 -25.42 -16.35 -14.70
CA CYS A 79 -24.97 -16.67 -16.05
C CYS A 79 -24.61 -15.44 -16.91
N VAL A 80 -24.17 -14.34 -16.30
CA VAL A 80 -23.76 -13.12 -17.01
C VAL A 80 -22.45 -13.39 -17.77
N PRO A 81 -22.36 -13.08 -19.09
CA PRO A 81 -21.19 -13.42 -19.91
C PRO A 81 -19.84 -12.90 -19.38
N ASP A 82 -19.84 -11.74 -18.72
CA ASP A 82 -18.64 -11.07 -18.23
C ASP A 82 -18.19 -11.49 -16.83
N ALA A 83 -18.97 -12.31 -16.12
CA ALA A 83 -18.71 -12.64 -14.73
C ALA A 83 -17.32 -13.24 -14.50
N ARG A 84 -16.87 -14.14 -15.40
CA ARG A 84 -15.54 -14.76 -15.32
C ARG A 84 -14.41 -13.75 -15.47
N ARG A 85 -14.61 -12.72 -16.31
CA ARG A 85 -13.64 -11.64 -16.50
C ARG A 85 -13.51 -10.83 -15.22
N ILE A 86 -14.64 -10.44 -14.62
CA ILE A 86 -14.69 -9.70 -13.35
C ILE A 86 -13.97 -10.48 -12.25
N ILE A 87 -14.32 -11.75 -12.04
CA ILE A 87 -13.66 -12.62 -11.05
C ILE A 87 -12.14 -12.66 -11.28
N SER A 88 -11.70 -12.84 -12.52
CA SER A 88 -10.27 -12.91 -12.86
C SER A 88 -9.53 -11.59 -12.62
N GLU A 89 -10.16 -10.46 -12.94
CA GLU A 89 -9.61 -9.13 -12.68
C GLU A 89 -9.50 -8.84 -11.19
N SER A 90 -10.56 -9.10 -10.43
CA SER A 90 -10.57 -8.91 -8.98
C SER A 90 -9.55 -9.81 -8.27
N GLN A 91 -9.38 -11.06 -8.73
CA GLN A 91 -8.34 -11.94 -8.20
C GLN A 91 -6.93 -11.37 -8.44
N ARG A 92 -6.65 -10.86 -9.66
CA ARG A 92 -5.36 -10.22 -9.95
C ARG A 92 -5.12 -8.98 -9.08
N LYS A 93 -6.17 -8.18 -8.82
CA LYS A 93 -6.08 -7.05 -7.88
C LYS A 93 -5.73 -7.53 -6.47
N LEU A 94 -6.43 -8.56 -5.96
CA LEU A 94 -6.17 -9.13 -4.64
C LEU A 94 -4.73 -9.63 -4.50
N ASP A 95 -4.22 -10.36 -5.49
CA ASP A 95 -2.83 -10.87 -5.46
C ASP A 95 -1.80 -9.73 -5.43
N SER A 96 -2.06 -8.67 -6.19
CA SER A 96 -1.21 -7.46 -6.22
C SER A 96 -1.27 -6.70 -4.89
N LEU A 97 -2.45 -6.53 -4.31
CA LEU A 97 -2.66 -5.85 -3.04
C LEU A 97 -2.05 -6.64 -1.86
N ASN A 98 -2.14 -7.97 -1.87
CA ASN A 98 -1.49 -8.83 -0.88
C ASN A 98 0.03 -8.69 -0.94
N SER A 99 0.61 -8.64 -2.15
CA SER A 99 2.04 -8.40 -2.34
C SER A 99 2.45 -7.01 -1.82
N LEU A 100 1.64 -5.99 -2.10
CA LEU A 100 1.90 -4.63 -1.63
C LEU A 100 1.77 -4.50 -0.11
N SER A 101 0.84 -5.25 0.51
CA SER A 101 0.69 -5.35 1.96
C SER A 101 1.93 -5.92 2.63
N LEU A 102 2.54 -6.96 2.03
CA LEU A 102 3.82 -7.50 2.50
C LEU A 102 4.93 -6.44 2.46
N ILE A 103 5.05 -5.70 1.35
CA ILE A 103 6.03 -4.60 1.22
C ILE A 103 5.79 -3.53 2.29
N ALA A 104 4.54 -3.11 2.48
CA ALA A 104 4.18 -2.13 3.50
C ALA A 104 4.51 -2.61 4.92
N ASN A 105 4.37 -3.92 5.19
CA ASN A 105 4.77 -4.52 6.47
C ASN A 105 6.28 -4.45 6.71
N PHE A 106 7.10 -4.71 5.69
CA PHE A 106 8.56 -4.59 5.81
C PHE A 106 9.01 -3.16 6.11
N LEU A 107 8.32 -2.15 5.58
CA LEU A 107 8.68 -0.74 5.81
C LEU A 107 8.47 -0.24 7.24
N GLU A 108 7.59 -0.90 8.01
CA GLU A 108 7.41 -0.58 9.44
C GLU A 108 8.44 -1.27 10.34
N THR A 109 9.08 -2.32 9.84
CA THR A 109 10.12 -3.07 10.59
C THR A 109 11.53 -2.48 10.43
N LEU A 110 11.70 -1.55 9.49
CA LEU A 110 12.91 -0.75 9.25
C LEU A 110 12.86 0.54 10.05
#